data_AF-A0AAV3EIG7-F1
#
_entry.id   AF-A0AAV3EIG7-F1
#
_cell.length_a   1.000
_cell.length_b   1.000
_cell.length_c   1.000
_cell.angle_alpha   90.00
_cell.angle_beta   90.00
_cell.angle_gamma   90.00
#
_symmetry.space_group_name_H-M   'P 1'
#
loop_
_entity.id
_entity.type
_entity.pdbx_description
1 polymer ?
#
loop_
_entity_poly.entity_id
_entity_poly.type
_entity_poly.pdbx_seq_one_letter_code
_entity_poly.pdbx_strand_id
1 'polypeptide(L)'
;MNLYDKWTNMVTEFVKTKGEAVFWNEYKSVELKIYKDILGNKSFRFTSSISQLSKKYGISEEFIVGFVDGISESLNTNVDIENITLNDEIDFNIDVEKLYFNMLDAKADYLFNLQEWKDILSSDKIKEITTKWRSSKVVVNSIKIGRNELCLCGSGKKYKKCCGR
;
A
#
# COMPACT_ATOMS: atom_id res chain seq x y z
N MET A 1 11.60 -14.46 -19.37
CA MET A 1 11.11 -13.98 -18.07
C MET A 1 11.50 -12.54 -17.92
N ASN A 2 10.49 -11.68 -17.76
CA ASN A 2 10.71 -10.28 -17.39
C ASN A 2 11.20 -10.20 -15.93
N LEU A 3 11.48 -8.99 -15.43
CA LEU A 3 11.95 -8.82 -14.05
C LEU A 3 10.90 -9.20 -13.01
N TYR A 4 9.63 -8.90 -13.30
CA TYR A 4 8.51 -9.22 -12.42
C TYR A 4 8.29 -10.73 -12.23
N ASP A 5 8.43 -11.51 -13.30
CA ASP A 5 8.41 -12.97 -13.27
C ASP A 5 9.56 -13.51 -12.41
N LYS A 6 10.77 -12.94 -12.55
CA LYS A 6 11.94 -13.35 -11.77
C LYS A 6 11.69 -13.11 -10.29
N TRP A 7 11.15 -11.94 -9.94
CA TRP A 7 10.76 -11.62 -8.57
C TRP A 7 9.71 -12.60 -8.04
N THR A 8 8.60 -12.79 -8.76
CA THR A 8 7.51 -13.69 -8.35
C THR A 8 7.99 -15.13 -8.14
N ASN A 9 8.86 -15.63 -9.03
CA ASN A 9 9.46 -16.96 -8.90
C ASN A 9 10.40 -17.03 -7.69
N MET A 10 11.24 -16.01 -7.46
CA MET A 10 12.10 -15.94 -6.28
C MET A 10 11.28 -15.97 -4.99
N VAL A 11 10.20 -15.18 -4.89
CA VAL A 11 9.31 -15.19 -3.72
C VAL A 11 8.70 -16.57 -3.54
N THR A 12 8.18 -17.18 -4.61
CA THR A 12 7.55 -18.51 -4.57
C THR A 12 8.54 -19.58 -4.08
N GLU A 13 9.76 -19.59 -4.62
CA GLU A 13 10.81 -20.53 -4.21
C GLU A 13 11.28 -20.30 -2.78
N PHE A 14 11.46 -19.04 -2.37
CA PHE A 14 11.84 -18.70 -1.01
C PHE A 14 10.78 -19.16 -0.01
N VAL A 15 9.52 -18.83 -0.25
CA VAL A 15 8.39 -19.24 0.60
C VAL A 15 8.31 -20.77 0.69
N LYS A 16 8.50 -21.48 -0.43
CA LYS A 16 8.49 -22.94 -0.46
C LYS A 16 9.65 -23.56 0.33
N THR A 17 10.83 -22.95 0.33
CA THR A 17 12.06 -23.54 0.89
C THR A 17 12.33 -23.11 2.34
N LYS A 18 12.09 -21.85 2.67
CA LYS A 18 12.38 -21.23 3.97
C LYS A 18 11.14 -20.83 4.76
N GLY A 19 9.98 -20.77 4.10
CA GLY A 19 8.71 -20.39 4.71
C GLY A 19 8.36 -18.91 4.52
N GLU A 20 7.06 -18.64 4.50
CA GLU A 20 6.48 -17.32 4.26
C GLU A 20 6.89 -16.29 5.32
N ALA A 21 6.88 -16.66 6.60
CA ALA A 21 7.23 -15.74 7.69
C ALA A 21 8.69 -15.23 7.58
N VAL A 22 9.61 -16.07 7.11
CA VAL A 22 11.02 -15.69 6.93
C VAL A 22 11.16 -14.69 5.80
N PHE A 23 10.49 -14.95 4.66
CA PHE A 23 10.48 -14.03 3.53
C PHE A 23 9.99 -12.65 3.95
N TRP A 24 8.81 -12.57 4.58
CA TRP A 24 8.26 -11.29 5.01
C TRP A 24 9.14 -10.56 6.04
N ASN A 25 9.83 -11.27 6.93
CA ASN A 25 10.76 -10.64 7.87
C ASN A 25 11.98 -10.03 7.15
N GLU A 26 12.54 -10.72 6.15
CA GLU A 26 13.62 -10.18 5.32
C GLU A 26 13.13 -8.99 4.48
N TYR A 27 11.96 -9.13 3.84
CA TYR A 27 11.36 -8.10 3.01
C TYR A 27 11.04 -6.82 3.81
N LYS A 28 10.46 -6.95 5.00
CA LYS A 28 10.21 -5.82 5.91
C LYS A 28 11.49 -5.06 6.26
N SER A 29 12.60 -5.77 6.43
CA SER A 29 13.91 -5.17 6.74
C SER A 29 14.44 -4.35 5.56
N VAL A 30 14.21 -4.83 4.33
CA VAL A 30 14.50 -4.12 3.08
C VAL A 30 13.66 -2.84 2.99
N GLU A 31 12.34 -2.95 3.10
CA GLU A 31 11.44 -1.79 2.99
C GLU A 31 11.73 -0.74 4.06
N LEU A 32 11.92 -1.17 5.31
CA LEU A 32 12.23 -0.27 6.41
C LEU A 32 13.53 0.51 6.17
N LYS A 33 14.56 -0.12 5.59
CA LYS A 33 15.81 0.56 5.24
C LYS A 33 15.59 1.65 4.19
N ILE A 34 14.84 1.34 3.13
CA ILE A 34 14.61 2.26 2.01
C ILE A 34 13.68 3.40 2.44
N TYR A 35 12.55 3.10 3.09
CA TYR A 35 11.60 4.12 3.54
C TYR A 35 12.19 5.04 4.60
N LYS A 36 13.02 4.55 5.54
CA LYS A 36 13.72 5.44 6.49
C LYS A 36 14.62 6.43 5.78
N ASP A 37 15.35 6.02 4.74
CA ASP A 37 16.19 6.92 3.95
C ASP A 37 15.33 7.96 3.20
N ILE A 38 14.26 7.52 2.54
CA ILE A 38 13.35 8.41 1.78
C ILE A 38 12.68 9.44 2.70
N LEU A 39 12.08 8.97 3.81
CA LEU A 39 11.35 9.82 4.75
C LEU A 39 12.32 10.75 5.51
N GLY A 40 13.44 10.21 6.02
CA GLY A 40 14.43 10.98 6.77
C GLY A 40 15.08 12.09 5.94
N ASN A 41 15.41 11.81 4.67
CA ASN A 41 15.96 12.81 3.75
C ASN A 41 14.89 13.63 3.02
N LYS A 42 13.60 13.40 3.30
CA LYS A 42 12.47 14.05 2.62
C LYS A 42 12.56 13.97 1.08
N SER A 43 13.11 12.86 0.59
CA SER A 43 13.39 12.62 -0.83
C SER A 43 12.14 12.12 -1.56
N PHE A 44 11.12 12.98 -1.68
CA PHE A 44 9.83 12.62 -2.29
C PHE A 44 9.79 12.76 -3.81
N ARG A 45 10.87 13.26 -4.41
CA ARG A 45 11.04 13.39 -5.87
C ARG A 45 12.48 13.08 -6.23
N PHE A 46 12.67 11.99 -6.95
CA PHE A 46 13.96 11.61 -7.50
C PHE A 46 13.76 10.63 -8.66
N THR A 47 14.75 10.57 -9.55
CA THR A 47 14.77 9.59 -10.64
C THR A 47 15.82 8.53 -10.33
N SER A 48 15.46 7.26 -10.50
CA SER A 48 16.43 6.17 -10.36
C SER A 48 15.99 4.93 -11.11
N SER A 49 16.92 3.99 -11.34
CA SER A 49 16.63 2.67 -11.88
C SER A 49 16.75 1.57 -10.82
N ILE A 50 16.22 0.38 -11.12
CA ILE A 50 16.33 -0.79 -10.23
C ILE A 50 17.81 -1.10 -9.92
N SER A 51 18.69 -1.06 -10.92
CA SER A 51 20.12 -1.32 -10.73
C SER A 51 20.80 -0.27 -9.84
N GLN A 52 20.40 1.00 -9.96
CA GLN A 52 20.93 2.07 -9.12
C GLN A 52 20.47 1.92 -7.66
N LEU A 53 19.18 1.64 -7.42
CA LEU A 53 18.65 1.41 -6.08
C LEU A 53 19.27 0.16 -5.43
N SER A 54 19.41 -0.92 -6.20
CA SER A 54 20.08 -2.15 -5.78
C SER A 54 21.51 -1.88 -5.29
N LYS A 55 22.30 -1.13 -6.07
CA LYS A 55 23.66 -0.71 -5.69
C LYS A 55 23.68 0.24 -4.49
N LYS A 56 22.78 1.23 -4.47
CA LYS A 56 22.70 2.24 -3.39
C LYS A 56 22.46 1.59 -2.03
N TYR A 57 21.53 0.64 -1.96
CA TYR A 57 21.14 0.02 -0.71
C TYR A 57 21.83 -1.32 -0.44
N GLY A 58 22.56 -1.89 -1.41
CA GLY A 58 23.17 -3.20 -1.30
C GLY A 58 22.12 -4.31 -1.17
N ILE A 59 21.04 -4.21 -1.96
CA ILE A 59 19.87 -5.09 -1.93
C ILE A 59 19.75 -5.76 -3.29
N SER A 60 19.30 -7.02 -3.34
CA SER A 60 19.16 -7.72 -4.62
C SER A 60 18.13 -7.03 -5.51
N GLU A 61 18.31 -7.16 -6.83
CA GLU A 61 17.43 -6.51 -7.80
C GLU A 61 15.98 -7.02 -7.66
N GLU A 62 15.78 -8.28 -7.29
CA GLU A 62 14.47 -8.86 -7.03
C GLU A 62 13.77 -8.20 -5.84
N PHE A 63 14.49 -7.96 -4.74
CA PHE A 63 13.94 -7.25 -3.59
C PHE A 63 13.62 -5.79 -3.91
N ILE A 64 14.41 -5.14 -4.77
CA ILE A 64 14.11 -3.79 -5.26
C ILE A 64 12.87 -3.80 -6.16
N VAL A 65 12.70 -4.79 -7.04
CA VAL A 65 11.48 -4.92 -7.85
C VAL A 65 10.24 -4.97 -6.96
N GLY A 66 10.27 -5.79 -5.90
CA GLY A 66 9.16 -5.82 -4.92
C GLY A 66 8.91 -4.47 -4.26
N PHE A 67 9.97 -3.75 -3.88
CA PHE A 67 9.82 -2.39 -3.34
C PHE A 67 9.20 -1.42 -4.35
N VAL A 68 9.64 -1.46 -5.61
CA VAL A 68 9.11 -0.59 -6.68
C VAL A 68 7.64 -0.92 -6.94
N ASP A 69 7.28 -2.20 -6.95
CA ASP A 69 5.88 -2.66 -7.05
C ASP A 69 5.03 -2.11 -5.89
N GLY A 70 5.48 -2.29 -4.64
CA GLY A 70 4.76 -1.81 -3.46
C GLY A 70 4.62 -0.28 -3.39
N ILE A 71 5.63 0.49 -3.81
CA ILE A 71 5.56 1.95 -3.80
C ILE A 71 4.81 2.51 -5.02
N SER A 72 4.68 1.76 -6.12
CA SER A 72 4.09 2.24 -7.38
C SER A 72 2.69 2.84 -7.20
N GLU A 73 1.86 2.22 -6.36
CA GLU A 73 0.52 2.70 -6.04
C GLU A 73 0.51 4.05 -5.33
N SER A 74 1.63 4.46 -4.75
CA SER A 74 1.81 5.71 -4.02
C SER A 74 2.49 6.81 -4.84
N LEU A 75 2.83 6.53 -6.10
CA LEU A 75 3.42 7.51 -7.02
C LEU A 75 2.33 8.31 -7.75
N ASN A 76 2.68 9.54 -8.13
CA ASN A 76 1.88 10.36 -9.04
C ASN A 76 2.10 9.99 -10.52
N THR A 77 3.17 9.25 -10.78
CA THR A 77 3.55 8.71 -12.09
C THR A 77 3.09 7.26 -12.19
N ASN A 78 2.70 6.84 -13.38
CA ASN A 78 2.39 5.43 -13.63
C ASN A 78 3.69 4.70 -13.96
N VAL A 79 3.92 3.56 -13.31
CA VAL A 79 5.08 2.69 -13.54
C VAL A 79 4.57 1.36 -14.08
N ASP A 80 5.00 1.00 -15.29
CA ASP A 80 4.71 -0.31 -15.88
C ASP A 80 5.69 -1.36 -15.36
N ILE A 81 5.37 -1.92 -14.19
CA ILE A 81 6.20 -2.92 -13.49
C ILE A 81 6.41 -4.18 -14.33
N GLU A 82 5.43 -4.58 -15.15
CA GLU A 82 5.50 -5.83 -15.92
C GLU A 82 6.53 -5.77 -17.05
N ASN A 83 6.73 -4.57 -17.62
CA ASN A 83 7.62 -4.36 -18.77
C ASN A 83 8.94 -3.64 -18.43
N ILE A 84 9.19 -3.35 -17.15
CA ILE A 84 10.37 -2.61 -16.74
C ILE A 84 11.68 -3.42 -16.88
N THR A 85 12.76 -2.72 -17.21
CA THR A 85 14.14 -3.25 -17.22
C THR A 85 14.99 -2.67 -16.09
N LEU A 86 16.16 -3.27 -15.84
CA LEU A 86 17.03 -2.90 -14.71
C LEU A 86 17.56 -1.47 -14.78
N ASN A 87 17.65 -0.92 -15.99
CA ASN A 87 18.26 0.38 -16.26
C ASN A 87 17.23 1.44 -16.66
N ASP A 88 15.95 1.09 -16.73
CA ASP A 88 14.90 2.07 -17.04
C ASP A 88 14.83 3.09 -15.91
N GLU A 89 14.73 4.37 -16.29
CA GLU A 89 14.59 5.46 -15.35
C GLU A 89 13.14 5.55 -14.86
N ILE A 90 12.96 5.44 -13.55
CA ILE A 90 11.68 5.58 -12.87
C ILE A 90 11.65 6.93 -12.17
N ASP A 91 10.61 7.73 -12.43
CA ASP A 91 10.34 8.96 -11.67
C ASP A 91 9.56 8.64 -10.39
N PHE A 92 10.25 8.67 -9.26
CA PHE A 92 9.67 8.50 -7.93
C PHE A 92 9.11 9.84 -7.43
N ASN A 93 8.00 10.28 -8.02
CA ASN A 93 7.23 11.42 -7.54
C ASN A 93 6.17 10.95 -6.53
N ILE A 94 6.60 10.78 -5.28
CA ILE A 94 5.83 10.16 -4.20
C ILE A 94 4.75 11.13 -3.70
N ASP A 95 3.49 10.67 -3.70
CA ASP A 95 2.42 11.32 -2.94
C ASP A 95 2.49 10.85 -1.48
N VAL A 96 2.90 11.75 -0.61
CA VAL A 96 3.14 11.47 0.82
C VAL A 96 1.85 11.08 1.56
N GLU A 97 0.72 11.73 1.27
CA GLU A 97 -0.55 11.40 1.93
C GLU A 97 -1.08 10.06 1.44
N LYS A 98 -0.95 9.79 0.14
CA LYS A 98 -1.31 8.50 -0.47
C LYS A 98 -0.42 7.37 0.01
N LEU A 99 0.89 7.61 0.14
CA LEU A 99 1.84 6.65 0.69
C LEU A 99 1.44 6.24 2.11
N TYR A 100 1.15 7.22 2.98
CA TYR A 100 0.72 6.94 4.35
C TYR A 100 -0.60 6.16 4.37
N PHE A 101 -1.56 6.52 3.51
CA PHE A 101 -2.83 5.79 3.36
C PHE A 101 -2.61 4.33 2.92
N ASN A 102 -1.77 4.10 1.92
CA ASN A 102 -1.48 2.77 1.40
C ASN A 102 -0.74 1.89 2.43
N MET A 103 0.15 2.48 3.24
CA MET A 103 0.77 1.78 4.37
C MET A 103 -0.25 1.35 5.43
N LEU A 104 -1.27 2.16 5.71
CA LEU A 104 -2.39 1.75 6.58
C LEU A 104 -3.18 0.60 5.94
N ASP A 105 -3.41 0.65 4.63
CA ASP A 105 -4.17 -0.38 3.91
C ASP A 105 -3.47 -1.73 3.89
N ALA A 106 -2.16 -1.70 3.62
CA ALA A 106 -1.26 -2.85 3.68
C ALA A 106 -1.00 -3.35 5.12
N LYS A 107 -1.52 -2.64 6.14
CA LYS A 107 -1.29 -2.92 7.57
C LYS A 107 0.21 -2.95 7.92
N ALA A 108 1.01 -2.10 7.26
CA ALA A 108 2.45 -2.00 7.44
C ALA A 108 2.82 -1.13 8.66
N ASP A 109 2.51 -1.63 9.86
CA ASP A 109 2.72 -0.95 11.14
C ASP A 109 4.17 -0.52 11.39
N TYR A 110 5.13 -1.28 10.89
CA TYR A 110 6.55 -0.97 10.93
C TYR A 110 6.95 0.22 10.03
N LEU A 111 6.10 0.67 9.10
CA LEU A 111 6.34 1.82 8.22
C LEU A 111 5.53 3.05 8.64
N PHE A 112 4.22 2.93 8.90
CA PHE A 112 3.41 4.11 9.23
C PHE A 112 3.64 4.64 10.66
N ASN A 113 4.29 3.86 11.54
CA ASN A 113 4.69 4.31 12.88
C ASN A 113 6.12 4.89 12.95
N LEU A 114 6.80 5.03 11.82
CA LEU A 114 8.14 5.62 11.75
C LEU A 114 8.14 7.06 12.31
N GLN A 115 9.16 7.42 13.08
CA GLN A 115 9.24 8.73 13.72
C GLN A 115 9.38 9.87 12.70
N GLU A 116 9.97 9.55 11.55
CA GLU A 116 10.23 10.43 10.42
C GLU A 116 8.94 11.09 9.90
N TRP A 117 7.79 10.41 10.05
CA TRP A 117 6.48 10.97 9.70
C TRP A 117 6.13 12.26 10.44
N LYS A 118 6.62 12.44 11.67
CA LYS A 118 6.32 13.63 12.49
C LYS A 118 6.83 14.92 11.87
N ASP A 119 7.91 14.84 11.09
CA ASP A 119 8.53 15.99 10.42
C ASP A 119 8.02 16.20 8.98
N ILE A 120 7.08 15.36 8.55
CA ILE A 120 6.54 15.31 7.18
C ILE A 120 5.03 15.61 7.20
N LEU A 121 4.27 14.90 8.04
CA LEU A 121 2.84 15.06 8.21
C LEU A 121 2.54 15.57 9.63
N SER A 122 1.71 16.60 9.72
CA SER A 122 1.22 17.06 11.02
C SER A 122 0.33 15.99 11.66
N SER A 123 0.20 16.04 12.99
CA SER A 123 -0.69 15.14 13.72
C SER A 123 -2.13 15.20 13.22
N ASP A 124 -2.59 16.38 12.79
CA ASP A 124 -3.94 16.56 12.29
C ASP A 124 -4.12 15.97 10.89
N LYS A 125 -3.09 16.04 10.04
CA LYS A 125 -3.09 15.33 8.75
C LYS A 125 -3.08 13.83 8.90
N ILE A 126 -2.27 13.29 9.81
CA ILE A 126 -2.29 11.85 10.12
C ILE A 126 -3.70 11.42 10.57
N LYS A 127 -4.35 12.19 11.46
CA LYS A 127 -5.72 11.90 11.90
C LYS A 127 -6.73 11.98 10.75
N GLU A 128 -6.60 12.97 9.87
CA GLU A 128 -7.47 13.13 8.70
C GLU A 128 -7.36 11.90 7.78
N ILE A 129 -6.15 11.52 7.38
CA ILE A 129 -5.89 10.37 6.50
C ILE A 129 -6.39 9.08 7.15
N THR A 130 -6.10 8.87 8.43
CA THR A 130 -6.56 7.70 9.18
C THR A 130 -8.10 7.63 9.24
N THR A 131 -8.76 8.77 9.37
CA THR A 131 -10.24 8.84 9.38
C THR A 131 -10.81 8.52 8.00
N LYS A 132 -10.20 9.05 6.93
CA LYS A 132 -10.57 8.73 5.54
C LYS A 132 -10.41 7.23 5.27
N TRP A 133 -9.29 6.64 5.67
CA TRP A 133 -9.04 5.20 5.57
C TRP A 133 -10.08 4.36 6.34
N ARG A 134 -10.38 4.72 7.60
CA ARG A 134 -11.44 4.02 8.35
C ARG A 134 -12.79 4.12 7.65
N SER A 135 -13.13 5.30 7.14
CA SER A 135 -14.39 5.54 6.44
C SER A 135 -14.49 4.73 5.15
N SER A 136 -13.38 4.56 4.41
CA SER A 136 -13.37 3.74 3.19
C SER A 136 -13.57 2.25 3.45
N LYS A 137 -13.25 1.76 4.66
CA LYS A 137 -13.50 0.36 5.08
C LYS A 137 -14.89 0.13 5.66
N VAL A 138 -15.64 1.18 5.99
CA VAL A 138 -16.99 1.05 6.55
C VAL A 138 -18.02 0.99 5.42
N VAL A 139 -18.71 -0.14 5.29
CA VAL A 139 -19.88 -0.27 4.42
C VAL A 139 -21.06 0.43 5.10
N VAL A 140 -21.44 1.60 4.58
CA VAL A 140 -22.63 2.31 5.06
C VAL A 140 -23.85 1.77 4.30
N ASN A 141 -24.71 1.01 4.99
CA ASN A 141 -26.03 0.69 4.47
C ASN A 141 -26.84 2.00 4.34
N SER A 142 -26.97 2.49 3.10
CA SER A 142 -27.66 3.75 2.77
C SER A 142 -29.16 3.69 3.03
N ILE A 143 -29.74 2.50 3.02
CA ILE A 143 -31.17 2.29 3.24
C ILE A 143 -31.40 1.86 4.68
N LYS A 144 -31.56 2.85 5.57
CA LYS A 144 -32.16 2.64 6.89
C LYS A 144 -33.67 2.72 6.75
N ILE A 145 -34.30 1.65 6.28
CA ILE A 145 -35.76 1.59 6.23
C ILE A 145 -36.33 1.63 7.66
N GLY A 146 -37.14 2.64 7.94
CA GLY A 146 -37.79 2.80 9.23
C GLY A 146 -38.77 1.66 9.50
N ARG A 147 -38.87 1.22 10.76
CA ARG A 147 -39.75 0.10 11.18
C ARG A 147 -41.20 0.25 10.68
N ASN A 148 -41.70 1.48 10.54
CA ASN A 148 -43.05 1.79 10.08
C ASN A 148 -43.16 2.20 8.59
N GLU A 149 -42.04 2.30 7.85
CA GLU A 149 -42.02 2.66 6.42
C GLU A 149 -42.42 1.48 5.54
N LEU A 150 -42.84 1.76 4.30
CA LEU A 150 -43.22 0.73 3.33
C LEU A 150 -42.02 -0.11 2.92
N CYS A 151 -42.20 -1.43 2.92
CA CYS A 151 -41.15 -2.40 2.64
C CYS A 151 -40.74 -2.36 1.16
N LEU A 152 -39.42 -2.33 0.90
CA LEU A 152 -38.84 -2.26 -0.44
C LEU A 152 -38.97 -3.56 -1.27
N CYS A 153 -39.46 -4.64 -0.69
CA CYS A 153 -39.71 -5.91 -1.40
C CYS A 153 -40.98 -5.88 -2.28
N GLY A 154 -41.66 -4.74 -2.39
CA GLY A 154 -42.87 -4.59 -3.22
C GLY A 154 -44.15 -5.16 -2.59
N SER A 155 -44.11 -5.64 -1.34
CA SER A 155 -45.27 -6.24 -0.67
C SER A 155 -46.37 -5.26 -0.25
N GLY A 156 -46.13 -3.95 -0.33
CA GLY A 156 -47.04 -2.90 0.13
C GLY A 156 -47.25 -2.84 1.66
N LYS A 157 -46.54 -3.67 2.44
CA LYS A 157 -46.64 -3.72 3.91
C LYS A 157 -45.57 -2.86 4.57
N LYS A 158 -45.82 -2.39 5.80
CA LYS A 158 -44.78 -1.76 6.64
C LYS A 158 -43.63 -2.75 6.89
N TYR A 159 -42.38 -2.28 6.92
CA TYR A 159 -41.18 -3.10 7.06
C TYR A 159 -41.27 -4.10 8.21
N LYS A 160 -41.72 -3.66 9.40
CA LYS A 160 -41.92 -4.52 10.59
C LYS A 160 -42.95 -5.65 10.44
N LYS A 161 -43.82 -5.57 9.44
CA LYS A 161 -44.85 -6.57 9.14
C LYS A 161 -44.49 -7.42 7.91
N CYS A 162 -43.29 -7.25 7.34
CA CYS A 162 -42.81 -7.95 6.17
C CYS A 162 -41.37 -8.46 6.37
N CYS A 163 -40.37 -7.87 5.71
CA CYS A 163 -38.97 -8.32 5.78
C CYS A 163 -38.25 -7.96 7.09
N GLY A 164 -38.81 -7.07 7.90
CA GLY A 164 -38.30 -6.72 9.24
C GLY A 164 -39.02 -7.44 10.37
N ARG A 165 -39.48 -8.66 10.13
CA ARG A 165 -40.04 -9.57 11.15
C ARG A 165 -38.93 -10.20 11.97
#